data_AF-A0A356U1T5-F1
#
_entry.id   AF-A0A356U1T5-F1
#
_cell.length_a   1.000
_cell.length_b   1.000
_cell.length_c   1.000
_cell.angle_alpha   90.00
_cell.angle_beta   90.00
_cell.angle_gamma   90.00
#
_symmetry.space_group_name_H-M   'P 1'
#
loop_
_entity.id
_entity.type
_entity.pdbx_description
1 polymer ?
#
loop_
_entity_poly.entity_id
_entity_poly.type
_entity_poly.pdbx_seq_one_letter_code
_entity_poly.pdbx_strand_id
1 'polypeptide(L)'
;MNIFDVMTQLVRQAILSRHDMLQADDVAAVVVEPPRDPSHGDLASNAAMVVSKKLGIKPRDIAEALGADLLQHEHVETAEIAGPGFLNLRLAPSVWWSASLGIVQ
;
A
#
# COMPACT_ATOMS: atom_id res chain seq x y z
N MET A 1 -13.55 -11.11 -1.58
CA MET A 1 -12.66 -10.28 -0.74
C MET A 1 -12.88 -8.82 -1.17
N ASN A 2 -12.90 -7.84 -0.27
CA ASN A 2 -13.09 -6.44 -0.72
C ASN A 2 -11.75 -5.89 -1.25
N ILE A 3 -11.79 -4.76 -1.98
CA ILE A 3 -10.58 -4.17 -2.58
C ILE A 3 -9.52 -3.76 -1.53
N PHE A 4 -9.93 -3.34 -0.33
CA PHE A 4 -9.02 -2.96 0.74
C PHE A 4 -8.24 -4.17 1.27
N ASP A 5 -8.89 -5.33 1.40
CA ASP A 5 -8.25 -6.58 1.82
C ASP A 5 -7.19 -7.02 0.78
N VAL A 6 -7.55 -6.99 -0.51
CA VAL A 6 -6.64 -7.34 -1.63
C VAL A 6 -5.44 -6.41 -1.63
N MET A 7 -5.67 -5.10 -1.54
CA MET A 7 -4.59 -4.11 -1.55
C MET A 7 -3.75 -4.16 -0.27
N THR A 8 -4.35 -4.50 0.88
CA THR A 8 -3.58 -4.76 2.12
C THR A 8 -2.64 -5.94 1.93
N GLN A 9 -3.11 -7.03 1.33
CA GLN A 9 -2.27 -8.20 1.05
C GLN A 9 -1.15 -7.85 0.06
N LEU A 10 -1.46 -7.13 -1.01
CA LEU A 10 -0.49 -6.65 -1.99
C LEU A 10 0.62 -5.82 -1.33
N VAL A 11 0.25 -4.82 -0.52
CA VAL A 11 1.20 -3.94 0.18
C VAL A 11 2.09 -4.75 1.13
N ARG A 12 1.50 -5.67 1.90
CA ARG A 12 2.26 -6.53 2.82
C ARG A 12 3.26 -7.41 2.06
N GLN A 13 2.83 -8.02 0.95
CA GLN A 13 3.69 -8.86 0.12
C GLN A 13 4.84 -8.06 -0.50
N ALA A 14 4.55 -6.86 -1.03
CA ALA A 14 5.57 -5.99 -1.61
C ALA A 14 6.66 -5.59 -0.58
N ILE A 15 6.28 -5.33 0.67
CA ILE A 15 7.24 -5.03 1.73
C ILE A 15 8.07 -6.26 2.11
N LEU A 16 7.41 -7.42 2.27
CA LEU A 16 8.08 -8.66 2.66
C LEU A 16 9.07 -9.14 1.60
N SER A 17 8.72 -9.03 0.31
CA SER A 17 9.61 -9.42 -0.80
C SER A 17 10.84 -8.52 -0.94
N ARG A 18 10.79 -7.30 -0.40
CA ARG A 18 11.88 -6.32 -0.46
C ARG A 18 12.86 -6.46 0.70
N HIS A 19 12.45 -7.12 1.79
CA HIS A 19 13.19 -7.15 3.04
C HIS A 19 13.12 -8.52 3.72
N ASP A 20 14.11 -9.39 3.43
CA ASP A 20 14.18 -10.77 3.94
C ASP A 20 14.15 -10.90 5.49
N MET A 21 14.47 -9.83 6.21
CA MET A 21 14.43 -9.81 7.68
C MET A 21 13.03 -9.60 8.27
N LEU A 22 12.06 -9.19 7.45
CA LEU A 22 10.69 -9.01 7.87
C LEU A 22 9.92 -10.32 7.77
N GLN A 23 9.02 -10.53 8.72
CA GLN A 23 8.12 -11.66 8.84
C GLN A 23 6.68 -11.18 8.85
N ALA A 24 5.73 -12.11 8.72
CA ALA A 24 4.29 -11.79 8.67
C ALA A 24 3.83 -10.94 9.88
N ASP A 25 4.38 -11.19 11.07
CA ASP A 25 4.05 -10.45 12.29
C ASP A 25 4.52 -9.00 12.24
N ASP A 26 5.62 -8.70 11.52
CA ASP A 26 6.13 -7.33 11.40
C ASP A 26 5.22 -6.43 10.55
N VAL A 27 4.41 -7.04 9.68
CA VAL A 27 3.46 -6.34 8.82
C VAL A 27 2.02 -6.50 9.28
N ALA A 28 1.78 -7.13 10.45
CA ALA A 28 0.44 -7.40 10.96
C ALA A 28 -0.37 -6.11 11.24
N ALA A 29 0.31 -5.03 11.62
CA ALA A 29 -0.28 -3.72 11.87
C ALA A 29 -0.40 -2.83 10.60
N VAL A 30 0.02 -3.33 9.44
CA VAL A 30 -0.19 -2.63 8.15
C VAL A 30 -1.68 -2.61 7.84
N VAL A 31 -2.20 -1.41 7.58
CA VAL A 31 -3.57 -1.19 7.12
C VAL A 31 -3.57 -0.49 5.77
N VAL A 32 -4.60 -0.77 4.98
CA VAL A 32 -4.96 -0.02 3.78
C VAL A 32 -6.44 0.34 3.91
N GLU A 33 -6.72 1.64 3.91
CA GLU A 33 -8.04 2.18 4.23
C GLU A 33 -8.37 3.39 3.33
N PRO A 34 -9.65 3.80 3.22
CA PRO A 34 -9.97 5.05 2.53
C PRO A 34 -9.24 6.23 3.19
N PRO A 35 -8.66 7.15 2.42
CA PRO A 35 -8.05 8.34 2.98
C PRO A 35 -9.12 9.22 3.63
N ARG A 36 -8.73 9.96 4.69
CA ARG A 36 -9.61 10.95 5.34
C ARG A 36 -10.01 12.09 4.40
N ASP A 37 -9.08 12.47 3.51
CA ASP A 37 -9.28 13.47 2.49
C ASP A 37 -9.32 12.78 1.11
N PRO A 38 -10.44 12.80 0.38
CA PRO A 38 -10.54 12.18 -0.95
C PRO A 38 -9.56 12.72 -1.99
N SER A 39 -8.98 13.91 -1.79
CA SER A 39 -7.93 14.43 -2.68
C SER A 39 -6.66 13.59 -2.65
N HIS A 40 -6.45 12.81 -1.58
CA HIS A 40 -5.33 11.89 -1.42
C HIS A 40 -5.51 10.55 -2.17
N GLY A 41 -6.47 10.44 -3.09
CA GLY A 41 -6.69 9.24 -3.87
C GLY A 41 -7.71 8.31 -3.24
N ASP A 42 -7.58 7.03 -3.53
CA ASP A 42 -8.57 6.01 -3.20
C ASP A 42 -8.22 5.24 -1.92
N LEU A 43 -6.92 5.06 -1.68
CA LEU A 43 -6.40 4.29 -0.56
C LEU A 43 -5.26 5.03 0.14
N ALA A 44 -5.15 4.87 1.44
CA ALA A 44 -4.00 5.28 2.23
C ALA A 44 -3.44 4.09 3.02
N SER A 45 -2.12 3.99 3.11
CA SER A 45 -1.44 2.96 3.89
C SER A 45 -0.42 3.54 4.88
N ASN A 46 -0.39 2.94 6.07
CA ASN A 46 0.56 3.26 7.14
C ASN A 46 1.86 2.42 7.05
N ALA A 47 2.00 1.59 6.02
CA ALA A 47 2.90 0.44 6.04
C ALA A 47 4.37 0.80 6.31
N ALA A 48 4.84 1.89 5.70
CA ALA A 48 6.21 2.35 5.85
C ALA A 48 6.55 2.71 7.31
N MET A 49 5.60 3.30 8.03
CA MET A 49 5.77 3.63 9.45
C MET A 49 5.83 2.38 10.32
N VAL A 50 4.98 1.39 10.03
CA VAL A 50 4.92 0.12 10.77
C VAL A 50 6.26 -0.59 10.76
N VAL A 51 6.92 -0.68 9.60
CA VAL A 51 8.16 -1.46 9.47
C VAL A 51 9.43 -0.65 9.72
N SER A 52 9.35 0.69 9.72
CA SER A 52 10.51 1.59 9.85
C SER A 52 11.43 1.28 11.02
N LYS A 53 10.86 1.03 12.21
CA LYS A 53 11.63 0.76 13.44
C LYS A 53 12.47 -0.51 13.32
N LYS A 54 11.93 -1.57 12.71
CA LYS A 54 12.63 -2.84 12.56
C LYS A 54 13.72 -2.76 11.49
N LEU A 55 13.43 -2.06 10.39
CA LEU A 55 14.39 -1.85 9.31
C LEU A 55 15.49 -0.85 9.66
N GLY A 56 15.26 0.05 10.63
CA GLY A 56 16.19 1.14 10.94
C GLY A 56 16.27 2.18 9.81
N ILE A 57 15.25 2.27 8.95
CA ILE A 57 15.18 3.16 7.79
C ILE A 57 14.11 4.23 8.06
N LYS A 58 14.31 5.44 7.53
CA LYS A 58 13.30 6.50 7.64
C LYS A 58 12.00 6.06 6.95
N PRO A 59 10.82 6.25 7.56
CA PRO A 59 9.57 5.79 6.95
C PRO A 59 9.30 6.40 5.57
N ARG A 60 9.71 7.64 5.34
CA ARG A 60 9.58 8.27 4.02
C ARG A 60 10.36 7.54 2.93
N ASP A 61 11.61 7.16 3.19
CA ASP A 61 12.45 6.43 2.23
C ASP A 61 11.85 5.03 1.92
N ILE A 62 11.24 4.39 2.93
CA ILE A 62 10.49 3.13 2.74
C ILE A 62 9.24 3.37 1.87
N ALA A 63 8.48 4.44 2.14
CA ALA A 63 7.29 4.78 1.36
C ALA A 63 7.63 5.09 -0.11
N GLU A 64 8.76 5.75 -0.38
CA GLU A 64 9.27 6.03 -1.73
C GLU A 64 9.57 4.73 -2.48
N ALA A 65 10.32 3.83 -1.85
CA ALA A 65 10.68 2.55 -2.44
C ALA A 65 9.45 1.66 -2.68
N LEU A 66 8.53 1.60 -1.72
CA LEU A 66 7.29 0.83 -1.81
C LEU A 66 6.35 1.42 -2.88
N GLY A 67 6.20 2.74 -2.94
CA GLY A 67 5.38 3.40 -3.94
C GLY A 67 5.89 3.11 -5.36
N ALA A 68 7.20 3.10 -5.56
CA ALA A 68 7.80 2.75 -6.85
C ALA A 68 7.48 1.31 -7.29
N ASP A 69 7.47 0.35 -6.36
CA ASP A 69 7.08 -1.04 -6.64
C ASP A 69 5.60 -1.15 -7.00
N LEU A 70 4.74 -0.49 -6.21
CA LEU A 70 3.30 -0.54 -6.40
C LEU A 70 2.87 0.10 -7.72
N LEU A 71 3.56 1.15 -8.17
CA LEU A 71 3.35 1.77 -9.48
C LEU A 71 3.62 0.84 -10.67
N GLN A 72 4.34 -0.28 -10.48
CA GLN A 72 4.50 -1.30 -11.52
C GLN A 72 3.29 -2.24 -11.62
N HIS A 73 2.37 -2.19 -10.65
CA HIS A 73 1.18 -3.04 -10.64
C HIS A 73 0.07 -2.41 -11.46
N GLU A 74 -0.62 -3.19 -12.31
CA GLU A 74 -1.68 -2.71 -13.20
C GLU A 74 -2.88 -2.08 -12.47
N HIS A 75 -2.99 -2.29 -11.16
CA HIS A 75 -4.07 -1.78 -10.32
C HIS A 75 -3.80 -0.38 -9.77
N VAL A 76 -2.57 0.14 -9.87
CA VAL A 76 -2.16 1.41 -9.26
C VAL A 76 -1.84 2.42 -10.35
N GLU A 77 -2.54 3.54 -10.33
CA GLU A 77 -2.34 4.65 -11.26
C GLU A 77 -1.32 5.66 -10.71
N THR A 78 -1.44 6.03 -9.43
CA THR A 78 -0.49 6.93 -8.76
C THR A 78 -0.16 6.45 -7.35
N ALA A 79 1.04 6.79 -6.88
CA ALA A 79 1.49 6.56 -5.52
C ALA A 79 2.19 7.84 -5.00
N GLU A 80 1.58 8.48 -4.01
CA GLU A 80 2.02 9.76 -3.45
C GLU A 80 2.31 9.63 -1.96
N ILE A 81 3.24 10.43 -1.45
CA ILE A 81 3.72 10.29 -0.08
C ILE A 81 3.36 11.51 0.73
N ALA A 82 2.65 11.29 1.82
CA ALA A 82 2.21 12.32 2.74
C ALA A 82 2.91 12.21 4.10
N GLY A 83 3.22 13.38 4.67
CA GLY A 83 3.77 13.51 6.01
C GLY A 83 5.01 12.64 6.25
N PRO A 84 5.07 11.86 7.35
CA PRO A 84 6.26 11.10 7.72
C PRO A 84 6.47 9.82 6.89
N GLY A 85 5.51 9.42 6.05
CA GLY A 85 5.56 8.15 5.30
C GLY A 85 4.19 7.47 5.13
N PHE A 86 3.09 8.22 5.09
CA PHE A 86 1.82 7.68 4.60
C PHE A 86 1.91 7.54 3.08
N LEU A 87 1.48 6.38 2.57
CA LEU A 87 1.44 6.12 1.14
C LEU A 87 -0.01 6.19 0.65
N ASN A 88 -0.29 7.19 -0.16
CA ASN A 88 -1.57 7.47 -0.78
C ASN A 88 -1.57 6.88 -2.20
N LEU A 89 -2.58 6.09 -2.55
CA LEU A 89 -2.68 5.39 -3.82
C LEU A 89 -3.96 5.80 -4.55
N ARG A 90 -3.83 6.07 -5.85
CA ARG A 90 -4.96 6.09 -6.79
C ARG A 90 -4.99 4.78 -7.55
N LEU A 91 -6.15 4.15 -7.64
CA LEU A 91 -6.34 2.89 -8.33
C LEU A 91 -6.70 3.12 -9.79
N ALA A 92 -6.25 2.23 -10.66
CA ALA A 92 -6.65 2.24 -12.06
C ALA A 92 -8.18 2.08 -12.18
N PRO A 93 -8.84 2.80 -13.11
CA PRO A 93 -10.29 2.71 -13.30
C PRO A 93 -10.83 1.29 -13.54
N SER A 94 -10.01 0.41 -14.14
CA SER A 94 -10.32 -1.00 -14.38
C SER A 94 -10.59 -1.79 -13.10
N VAL A 95 -9.96 -1.42 -11.99
CA VAL A 95 -10.15 -2.08 -10.68
C VAL A 95 -11.58 -1.94 -10.20
N TRP A 96 -12.14 -0.74 -10.32
CA TRP A 96 -13.51 -0.44 -9.90
C TRP A 96 -14.56 -1.15 -10.76
N TRP A 97 -14.28 -1.31 -12.05
CA TRP A 97 -15.13 -2.10 -12.95
C TRP A 97 -15.17 -3.57 -12.52
N SER A 98 -14.01 -4.19 -12.30
CA SER A 98 -13.92 -5.58 -11.83
C SER A 98 -14.58 -5.79 -10.46
N ALA A 99 -14.44 -4.81 -9.55
CA ALA A 99 -15.11 -4.82 -8.25
C ALA A 99 -16.63 -4.76 -8.37
N SER A 100 -17.16 -3.90 -9.25
CA SER A 100 -18.61 -3.80 -9.48
C SER A 100 -19.23 -5.07 -10.06
N LEU A 101 -18.44 -5.89 -10.76
CA LEU A 101 -18.84 -7.18 -11.34
C LEU A 101 -18.60 -8.37 -10.40
N GLY A 102 -17.98 -8.16 -9.23
CA GLY A 102 -17.61 -9.23 -8.30
C GLY A 102 -16.47 -10.12 -8.79
N ILE A 103 -15.64 -9.64 -9.73
CA ILE A 103 -14.57 -10.39 -10.40
C ILE A 103 -13.19 -10.15 -9.75
N VAL A 104 -13.13 -9.44 -8.61
CA VAL A 104 -11.84 -9.25 -7.91
C VAL A 104 -11.32 -10.60 -7.45
N GLN A 105 -10.30 -11.12 -8.16
CA GLN A 105 -9.53 -12.30 -7.79
C GLN A 105 -8.33 -11.89 -6.94
#